data_AF-A0A6S7DDT7-F1
#
_entry.id   AF-A0A6S7DDT7-F1
#
_cell.length_a   1.000
_cell.length_b   1.000
_cell.length_c   1.000
_cell.angle_alpha   90.00
_cell.angle_beta   90.00
_cell.angle_gamma   90.00
#
_symmetry.space_group_name_H-M   'P 1'
#
loop_
_entity.id
_entity.type
_entity.pdbx_description
1 polymer ?
#
loop_
_entity_poly.entity_id
_entity_poly.type
_entity_poly.pdbx_seq_one_letter_code
_entity_poly.pdbx_strand_id
1 'polypeptide(L)'
;MSSISGSRRRKQQLRKSVAAQEAQPVQMVMPYDENLLERVRTQWQFGDWDSLVRLERNTIQHHPDRSKLALLAAAGQFQTGRAELGRQYVRLAQDWGCGETLVMQVLAAGVHNSLGRAAAQAGNAPRALRHFESAIQIVSPGSDSRLLLRARCQEQYAQLGLKVPESSGELQNHRPTQAVSHALRLTHVNDESPVDVDAFFSAEEGERPRALSEAADYFANSFEQARVPTVDWVSVVHRGNTYFFLHFSGDYIPKKMAEKGQFYEPAYLNLLARLHKPGGLIIDGGANIGNHAVFFAGVMGGPVIAFEPQPFNYGCLLANVYLNRLEAKVDVRQVALGDEDGQIELVQALEGNYGSFTADPSLAKSAEGDSGALTVFPVPVSTLDAELADYQDAVSIIKLDLEGMEPDALRGAKNIIERSLPVIAVECFTKSVYQEIKNLLGGMDYFVIDSTNATPTFIFLSRRNPRHLEALSTYLEMSSVGKFASSAVFNESKP
;
A
#
# COMPACT_ATOMS: atom_id res chain seq x y z
N MET A 1 -54.71 -78.67 -7.49
CA MET A 1 -55.57 -78.63 -8.69
C MET A 1 -56.74 -77.71 -8.40
N SER A 2 -56.99 -76.71 -9.28
CA SER A 2 -58.30 -76.06 -9.59
C SER A 2 -59.17 -75.49 -8.43
N SER A 3 -60.00 -74.45 -8.53
CA SER A 3 -60.39 -73.46 -9.53
C SER A 3 -61.59 -72.66 -8.97
N ILE A 4 -61.60 -71.30 -9.10
CA ILE A 4 -62.69 -70.37 -9.51
C ILE A 4 -63.98 -70.36 -8.60
N SER A 5 -64.72 -69.28 -8.27
CA SER A 5 -65.18 -68.13 -9.06
C SER A 5 -66.06 -67.14 -8.25
N GLY A 6 -66.07 -65.86 -8.70
CA GLY A 6 -67.24 -64.95 -8.75
C GLY A 6 -67.82 -64.42 -7.43
N SER A 7 -68.55 -63.31 -7.33
CA SER A 7 -68.97 -62.25 -8.25
C SER A 7 -69.82 -61.23 -7.44
N ARG A 8 -69.51 -59.94 -7.58
CA ARG A 8 -70.39 -58.72 -7.60
C ARG A 8 -71.59 -58.51 -6.64
N ARG A 9 -71.63 -57.23 -6.19
CA ARG A 9 -72.76 -56.27 -6.02
C ARG A 9 -73.69 -56.38 -4.80
N ARG A 10 -73.73 -55.33 -3.95
CA ARG A 10 -74.76 -54.25 -3.90
C ARG A 10 -74.48 -53.22 -2.78
N LYS A 11 -75.05 -52.03 -2.99
CA LYS A 11 -74.97 -50.75 -2.24
C LYS A 11 -75.14 -50.88 -0.72
N GLN A 12 -74.34 -50.12 0.04
CA GLN A 12 -74.62 -49.78 1.43
C GLN A 12 -74.54 -48.25 1.60
N GLN A 13 -75.67 -47.65 1.95
CA GLN A 13 -75.77 -46.29 2.48
C GLN A 13 -75.27 -46.30 3.92
N LEU A 14 -74.33 -45.42 4.28
CA LEU A 14 -74.01 -45.13 5.68
C LEU A 14 -73.71 -43.64 5.85
N ARG A 15 -74.29 -43.09 6.92
CA ARG A 15 -74.40 -41.68 7.29
C ARG A 15 -73.03 -41.02 7.49
N LYS A 16 -72.92 -39.76 7.07
CA LYS A 16 -71.75 -38.88 7.23
C LYS A 16 -71.34 -38.77 8.71
N SER A 17 -70.10 -39.14 9.01
CA SER A 17 -69.38 -38.65 10.19
C SER A 17 -68.77 -37.29 9.88
N VAL A 18 -68.94 -36.33 10.79
CA VAL A 18 -68.28 -35.01 10.72
C VAL A 18 -66.81 -35.23 11.07
N ALA A 19 -65.93 -35.09 10.08
CA ALA A 19 -64.49 -35.10 10.29
C ALA A 19 -64.08 -33.79 10.96
N ALA A 20 -63.45 -33.89 12.13
CA ALA A 20 -62.76 -32.77 12.76
C ALA A 20 -61.69 -32.25 11.79
N GLN A 21 -61.80 -30.97 11.42
CA GLN A 21 -60.72 -30.26 10.76
C GLN A 21 -59.59 -30.09 11.78
N GLU A 22 -58.47 -30.76 11.55
CA GLU A 22 -57.20 -30.43 12.20
C GLU A 22 -56.89 -28.97 11.90
N ALA A 23 -56.90 -28.14 12.94
CA ALA A 23 -56.49 -26.75 12.85
C ALA A 23 -55.02 -26.69 12.42
N GLN A 24 -54.74 -26.00 11.31
CA GLN A 24 -53.38 -25.62 10.94
C GLN A 24 -52.74 -24.87 12.12
N PRO A 25 -51.45 -25.10 12.44
CA PRO A 25 -50.79 -24.37 13.50
C PRO A 25 -50.86 -22.88 13.18
N VAL A 26 -51.56 -22.12 14.02
CA VAL A 26 -51.61 -20.66 13.95
C VAL A 26 -50.16 -20.18 14.07
N GLN A 27 -49.58 -19.75 12.94
CA GLN A 27 -48.29 -19.10 12.95
C GLN A 27 -48.48 -17.80 13.73
N MET A 28 -48.07 -17.82 15.00
CA MET A 28 -48.20 -16.70 15.91
C MET A 28 -47.25 -15.61 15.42
N VAL A 29 -47.74 -14.71 14.57
CA VAL A 29 -46.99 -13.55 14.09
C VAL A 29 -46.84 -12.60 15.28
N MET A 30 -45.75 -12.75 16.00
CA MET A 30 -45.37 -11.83 17.07
C MET A 30 -45.08 -10.47 16.41
N PRO A 31 -45.78 -9.39 16.79
CA PRO A 31 -45.53 -8.07 16.22
C PRO A 31 -44.10 -7.62 16.58
N TYR A 32 -43.38 -7.10 15.58
CA TYR A 32 -42.06 -6.50 15.73
C TYR A 32 -42.03 -5.13 15.03
N ASP A 33 -41.12 -4.26 15.43
CA ASP A 33 -40.92 -2.95 14.78
C ASP A 33 -40.03 -3.14 13.54
N GLU A 34 -40.62 -3.07 12.35
CA GLU A 34 -39.91 -3.25 11.06
C GLU A 34 -38.77 -2.25 10.85
N ASN A 35 -38.81 -1.09 11.49
CA ASN A 35 -37.80 -0.04 11.36
C ASN A 35 -36.73 -0.10 12.46
N LEU A 36 -36.77 -1.10 13.34
CA LEU A 36 -35.86 -1.20 14.48
C LEU A 36 -34.40 -1.31 14.04
N LEU A 37 -34.10 -2.16 13.05
CA LEU A 37 -32.71 -2.32 12.58
C LEU A 37 -32.13 -1.02 12.05
N GLU A 38 -32.87 -0.28 11.23
CA GLU A 38 -32.38 0.97 10.63
C GLU A 38 -32.21 2.07 11.68
N ARG A 39 -33.09 2.13 12.69
CA ARG A 39 -32.92 3.03 13.83
C ARG A 39 -31.68 2.69 14.65
N VAL A 40 -31.49 1.41 14.98
CA VAL A 40 -30.34 0.91 15.75
C VAL A 40 -29.03 1.11 15.00
N ARG A 41 -29.03 0.90 13.68
CA ARG A 41 -27.90 1.21 12.81
C ARG A 41 -27.56 2.70 12.86
N THR A 42 -28.55 3.58 12.76
CA THR A 42 -28.35 5.03 12.82
C THR A 42 -27.75 5.45 14.17
N GLN A 43 -28.28 4.91 15.27
CA GLN A 43 -27.74 5.11 16.63
C GLN A 43 -26.28 4.65 16.71
N TRP A 44 -25.97 3.49 16.16
CA TRP A 44 -24.60 2.99 16.09
C TRP A 44 -23.68 3.88 15.27
N GLN A 45 -24.15 4.43 14.13
CA GLN A 45 -23.35 5.32 13.29
C GLN A 45 -23.04 6.64 14.03
N PHE A 46 -24.03 7.22 14.71
CA PHE A 46 -23.83 8.42 15.54
C PHE A 46 -23.01 8.14 16.80
N GLY A 47 -22.93 6.88 17.25
CA GLY A 47 -22.26 6.55 18.50
C GLY A 47 -23.11 6.86 19.74
N ASP A 48 -24.44 6.81 19.58
CA ASP A 48 -25.40 6.84 20.68
C ASP A 48 -25.41 5.47 21.39
N TRP A 49 -24.39 5.26 22.22
CA TRP A 49 -24.21 4.01 22.95
C TRP A 49 -25.28 3.80 24.01
N ASP A 50 -25.81 4.88 24.60
CA ASP A 50 -26.82 4.83 25.64
C ASP A 50 -28.14 4.25 25.14
N SER A 51 -28.49 4.53 23.88
CA SER A 51 -29.64 3.91 23.22
C SER A 51 -29.39 2.44 22.88
N LEU A 52 -28.19 2.09 22.39
CA LEU A 52 -27.84 0.70 22.05
C LEU A 52 -27.82 -0.23 23.26
N VAL A 53 -27.41 0.26 24.43
CA VAL A 53 -27.40 -0.51 25.68
C VAL A 53 -28.81 -0.88 26.16
N ARG A 54 -29.86 -0.19 25.70
CA ARG A 54 -31.27 -0.48 26.02
C ARG A 54 -31.87 -1.61 25.20
N LEU A 55 -31.15 -2.16 24.22
CA LEU A 55 -31.61 -3.29 23.43
C LEU A 55 -31.56 -4.58 24.25
N GLU A 56 -32.71 -4.97 24.79
CA GLU A 56 -32.84 -6.19 25.58
C GLU A 56 -33.12 -7.42 24.71
N ARG A 57 -32.58 -8.58 25.08
CA ARG A 57 -32.81 -9.85 24.39
C ARG A 57 -34.29 -10.11 24.08
N ASN A 58 -35.17 -9.89 25.06
CA ASN A 58 -36.60 -10.15 24.92
C ASN A 58 -37.27 -9.27 23.84
N THR A 59 -36.73 -8.07 23.61
CA THR A 59 -37.27 -7.12 22.61
C THR A 59 -36.85 -7.46 21.18
N ILE A 60 -35.69 -8.10 21.00
CA ILE A 60 -35.13 -8.38 19.67
C ILE A 60 -35.26 -9.84 19.23
N GLN A 61 -35.51 -10.80 20.14
CA GLN A 61 -35.45 -12.25 19.84
C GLN A 61 -36.40 -12.74 18.73
N HIS A 62 -37.48 -12.01 18.48
CA HIS A 62 -38.49 -12.32 17.46
C HIS A 62 -38.30 -11.52 16.16
N HIS A 63 -37.35 -10.58 16.11
CA HIS A 63 -37.08 -9.77 14.92
C HIS A 63 -36.34 -10.59 13.85
N PRO A 64 -36.64 -10.43 12.55
CA PRO A 64 -35.93 -11.14 11.47
C PRO A 64 -34.41 -10.90 11.51
N ASP A 65 -33.97 -9.65 11.67
CA ASP A 65 -32.56 -9.27 11.83
C ASP A 65 -32.01 -9.35 13.27
N ARG A 66 -32.57 -10.20 14.12
CA ARG A 66 -32.17 -10.33 15.55
C ARG A 66 -30.66 -10.52 15.77
N SER A 67 -29.97 -11.21 14.86
CA SER A 67 -28.53 -11.45 14.94
C SER A 67 -27.72 -10.14 14.79
N LYS A 68 -28.10 -9.27 13.85
CA LYS A 68 -27.48 -7.94 13.67
C LYS A 68 -27.82 -7.01 14.83
N LEU A 69 -29.07 -7.04 15.31
CA LEU A 69 -29.49 -6.26 16.47
C LEU A 69 -28.71 -6.64 17.73
N ALA A 70 -28.50 -7.94 17.97
CA ALA A 70 -27.68 -8.42 19.07
C ALA A 70 -26.21 -7.97 18.94
N LEU A 71 -25.66 -7.95 17.74
CA LEU A 71 -24.29 -7.47 17.50
C LEU A 71 -24.16 -5.96 17.74
N LEU A 72 -25.13 -5.15 17.33
CA LEU A 72 -25.13 -3.70 17.60
C LEU A 72 -25.35 -3.40 19.09
N ALA A 73 -26.17 -4.20 19.78
CA ALA A 73 -26.28 -4.16 21.24
C ALA A 73 -24.93 -4.48 21.91
N ALA A 74 -24.21 -5.51 21.43
CA ALA A 74 -22.87 -5.82 21.92
C ALA A 74 -21.90 -4.64 21.78
N ALA A 75 -21.92 -3.95 20.63
CA ALA A 75 -21.10 -2.76 20.41
C ALA A 75 -21.38 -1.68 21.46
N GLY A 76 -22.65 -1.38 21.75
CA GLY A 76 -23.04 -0.45 22.82
C GLY A 76 -22.51 -0.85 24.19
N GLN A 77 -22.58 -2.14 24.54
CA GLN A 77 -22.04 -2.64 25.82
C GLN A 77 -20.51 -2.45 25.90
N PHE A 78 -19.77 -2.72 24.81
CA PHE A 78 -18.31 -2.51 24.81
C PHE A 78 -17.94 -1.03 24.95
N GLN A 79 -18.63 -0.14 24.24
CA GLN A 79 -18.33 1.29 24.27
C GLN A 79 -18.66 1.96 25.60
N THR A 80 -19.57 1.37 26.38
CA THR A 80 -19.92 1.81 27.74
C THR A 80 -19.15 1.07 28.85
N GLY A 81 -18.15 0.23 28.49
CA GLY A 81 -17.29 -0.46 29.45
C GLY A 81 -17.88 -1.74 30.05
N ARG A 82 -19.02 -2.23 29.56
CA ARG A 82 -19.71 -3.45 30.03
C ARG A 82 -19.26 -4.67 29.26
N ALA A 83 -17.96 -4.98 29.29
CA ALA A 83 -17.33 -5.99 28.45
C ALA A 83 -17.91 -7.41 28.63
N GLU A 84 -18.30 -7.81 29.86
CA GLU A 84 -18.94 -9.10 30.11
C GLU A 84 -20.26 -9.24 29.36
N LEU A 85 -21.12 -8.22 29.46
CA LEU A 85 -22.41 -8.20 28.79
C LEU A 85 -22.22 -8.12 27.27
N GLY A 86 -21.24 -7.33 26.80
CA GLY A 86 -20.86 -7.29 25.39
C GLY A 86 -20.51 -8.68 24.84
N ARG A 87 -19.70 -9.48 25.56
CA ARG A 87 -19.40 -10.86 25.17
C ARG A 87 -20.62 -11.76 25.11
N GLN A 88 -21.57 -11.59 26.04
CA GLN A 88 -22.83 -12.36 26.01
C GLN A 88 -23.65 -12.04 24.76
N TYR A 89 -23.74 -10.76 24.37
CA TYR A 89 -24.44 -10.36 23.15
C TYR A 89 -23.72 -10.76 21.86
N VAL A 90 -22.38 -10.82 21.84
CA VAL A 90 -21.63 -11.38 20.70
C VAL A 90 -21.98 -12.86 20.51
N ARG A 91 -21.95 -13.66 21.59
CA ARG A 91 -22.34 -15.07 21.53
C ARG A 91 -23.79 -15.22 21.06
N LEU A 92 -24.69 -14.39 21.59
CA LEU A 92 -26.09 -14.37 21.18
C LEU A 92 -26.26 -14.06 19.68
N ALA A 93 -25.49 -13.09 19.15
CA ALA A 93 -25.50 -12.76 17.74
C ALA A 93 -25.03 -13.94 16.88
N GLN A 94 -23.96 -14.62 17.28
CA GLN A 94 -23.43 -15.82 16.61
C GLN A 94 -24.42 -16.98 16.66
N ASP A 95 -25.01 -17.26 17.82
CA ASP A 95 -26.05 -18.29 18.00
C ASP A 95 -27.28 -18.03 17.12
N TRP A 96 -27.57 -16.75 16.85
CA TRP A 96 -28.64 -16.33 15.95
C TRP A 96 -28.23 -16.21 14.48
N GLY A 97 -27.02 -16.64 14.12
CA GLY A 97 -26.55 -16.75 12.72
C GLY A 97 -25.86 -15.50 12.18
N CYS A 98 -25.31 -14.63 13.05
CA CYS A 98 -24.46 -13.53 12.59
C CYS A 98 -23.14 -14.08 12.02
N GLY A 99 -22.78 -13.69 10.80
CA GLY A 99 -21.53 -14.11 10.17
C GLY A 99 -20.28 -13.58 10.89
N GLU A 100 -19.24 -14.40 10.99
CA GLU A 100 -18.00 -14.06 11.70
C GLU A 100 -17.34 -12.77 11.19
N THR A 101 -17.36 -12.55 9.87
CA THR A 101 -16.87 -11.33 9.25
C THR A 101 -17.55 -10.08 9.82
N LEU A 102 -18.87 -10.11 9.95
CA LEU A 102 -19.64 -8.96 10.42
C LEU A 102 -19.37 -8.69 11.90
N VAL A 103 -19.25 -9.75 12.71
CA VAL A 103 -18.83 -9.66 14.11
C VAL A 103 -17.46 -8.98 14.21
N MET A 104 -16.48 -9.40 13.40
CA MET A 104 -15.15 -8.80 13.38
C MET A 104 -15.17 -7.33 12.96
N GLN A 105 -15.93 -6.97 11.92
CA GLN A 105 -16.06 -5.59 11.44
C GLN A 105 -16.60 -4.65 12.52
N VAL A 106 -17.70 -5.04 13.20
CA VAL A 106 -18.30 -4.21 14.24
C VAL A 106 -17.38 -4.06 15.45
N LEU A 107 -16.65 -5.12 15.84
CA LEU A 107 -15.68 -5.05 16.93
C LEU A 107 -14.47 -4.17 16.56
N ALA A 108 -13.93 -4.29 15.35
CA ALA A 108 -12.83 -3.45 14.85
C ALA A 108 -13.24 -1.97 14.78
N ALA A 109 -14.44 -1.67 14.29
CA ALA A 109 -15.00 -0.32 14.34
C ALA A 109 -15.11 0.22 15.77
N GLY A 110 -15.44 -0.63 16.74
CA GLY A 110 -15.43 -0.30 18.16
C GLY A 110 -14.04 0.09 18.68
N VAL A 111 -12.97 -0.58 18.23
CA VAL A 111 -11.59 -0.22 18.59
C VAL A 111 -11.22 1.16 18.05
N HIS A 112 -11.52 1.43 16.78
CA HIS A 112 -11.33 2.76 16.19
C HIS A 112 -12.09 3.83 16.98
N ASN A 113 -13.31 3.58 17.42
CA ASN A 113 -14.03 4.54 18.25
C ASN A 113 -13.30 4.85 19.56
N SER A 114 -12.81 3.82 20.26
CA SER A 114 -12.06 3.98 21.51
C SER A 114 -10.76 4.77 21.30
N LEU A 115 -10.03 4.51 20.20
CA LEU A 115 -8.84 5.28 19.84
C LEU A 115 -9.17 6.75 19.51
N GLY A 116 -10.28 6.99 18.82
CA GLY A 116 -10.78 8.34 18.55
C GLY A 116 -11.08 9.11 19.84
N ARG A 117 -11.75 8.46 20.80
CA ARG A 117 -12.03 9.05 22.13
C ARG A 117 -10.74 9.35 22.90
N ALA A 118 -9.77 8.44 22.89
CA ALA A 118 -8.47 8.65 23.54
C ALA A 118 -7.71 9.83 22.92
N ALA A 119 -7.69 9.94 21.58
CA ALA A 119 -7.07 11.06 20.89
C ALA A 119 -7.75 12.40 21.19
N ALA A 120 -9.10 12.42 21.27
CA ALA A 120 -9.85 13.61 21.66
C ALA A 120 -9.48 14.07 23.07
N GLN A 121 -9.38 13.15 24.03
CA GLN A 121 -8.99 13.45 25.40
C GLN A 121 -7.52 13.93 25.51
N ALA A 122 -6.65 13.46 24.62
CA ALA A 122 -5.28 13.95 24.48
C ALA A 122 -5.15 15.30 23.73
N GLY A 123 -6.27 15.91 23.32
CA GLY A 123 -6.28 17.18 22.58
C GLY A 123 -5.88 17.08 21.11
N ASN A 124 -5.76 15.87 20.55
CA ASN A 124 -5.40 15.66 19.15
C ASN A 124 -6.66 15.49 18.28
N ALA A 125 -7.30 16.62 17.98
CA ALA A 125 -8.53 16.64 17.19
C ALA A 125 -8.40 15.98 15.80
N PRO A 126 -7.35 16.23 14.98
CA PRO A 126 -7.19 15.59 13.68
C PRO A 126 -7.11 14.06 13.76
N ARG A 127 -6.42 13.52 14.76
CA ARG A 127 -6.33 12.06 14.97
C ARG A 127 -7.66 11.47 15.44
N ALA A 128 -8.37 12.18 16.31
CA ALA A 128 -9.72 11.80 16.73
C ALA A 128 -10.66 11.63 15.51
N LEU A 129 -10.68 12.64 14.62
CA LEU A 129 -11.51 12.64 13.40
C LEU A 129 -11.21 11.42 12.51
N ARG A 130 -9.93 11.14 12.24
CA ARG A 130 -9.52 9.98 11.41
C ARG A 130 -10.03 8.65 11.97
N HIS A 131 -9.89 8.45 13.28
CA HIS A 131 -10.35 7.21 13.91
C HIS A 131 -11.89 7.10 13.90
N PHE A 132 -12.63 8.19 14.13
CA PHE A 132 -14.08 8.18 14.03
C PHE A 132 -14.56 7.90 12.60
N GLU A 133 -13.88 8.46 11.59
CA GLU A 133 -14.18 8.17 10.18
C GLU A 133 -13.94 6.70 9.84
N SER A 134 -12.79 6.14 10.27
CA SER A 134 -12.47 4.72 10.06
C SER A 134 -13.51 3.81 10.72
N ALA A 135 -13.98 4.15 11.93
CA ALA A 135 -15.02 3.38 12.61
C ALA A 135 -16.32 3.30 11.78
N ILE A 136 -16.72 4.39 11.12
CA ILE A 136 -17.92 4.43 10.27
C ILE A 136 -17.69 3.64 8.97
N GLN A 137 -16.54 3.85 8.32
CA GLN A 137 -16.26 3.26 7.01
C GLN A 137 -16.12 1.73 7.03
N ILE A 138 -15.63 1.15 8.14
CA ILE A 138 -15.50 -0.32 8.29
C ILE A 138 -16.85 -1.03 8.12
N VAL A 139 -17.95 -0.41 8.57
CA VAL A 139 -19.28 -1.02 8.60
C VAL A 139 -20.19 -0.45 7.51
N SER A 140 -19.93 0.77 7.02
CA SER A 140 -20.77 1.45 6.01
C SER A 140 -19.94 2.12 4.91
N PRO A 141 -19.21 1.34 4.08
CA PRO A 141 -18.42 1.89 2.98
C PRO A 141 -19.34 2.56 1.94
N GLY A 142 -18.96 3.77 1.48
CA GLY A 142 -19.68 4.52 0.43
C GLY A 142 -20.87 5.36 0.90
N SER A 143 -21.16 5.42 2.20
CA SER A 143 -22.11 6.40 2.77
C SER A 143 -21.52 7.82 2.72
N ASP A 144 -22.39 8.86 2.70
CA ASP A 144 -21.97 10.27 2.77
C ASP A 144 -21.29 10.53 4.13
N SER A 145 -19.99 10.23 4.19
CA SER A 145 -19.22 10.07 5.42
C SER A 145 -19.13 11.36 6.23
N ARG A 146 -19.32 12.51 5.57
CA ARG A 146 -19.11 13.83 6.17
C ARG A 146 -20.16 14.17 7.24
N LEU A 147 -21.43 13.90 6.96
CA LEU A 147 -22.52 14.17 7.91
C LEU A 147 -22.49 13.19 9.09
N LEU A 148 -22.26 11.91 8.81
CA LEU A 148 -22.13 10.86 9.83
C LEU A 148 -20.91 11.11 10.73
N LEU A 149 -19.77 11.49 10.16
CA LEU A 149 -18.57 11.84 10.90
C LEU A 149 -18.84 13.03 11.83
N ARG A 150 -19.50 14.08 11.34
CA ARG A 150 -19.85 15.24 12.16
C ARG A 150 -20.74 14.85 13.34
N ALA A 151 -21.80 14.08 13.09
CA ALA A 151 -22.69 13.59 14.15
C ALA A 151 -21.93 12.72 15.17
N ARG A 152 -21.12 11.79 14.68
CA ARG A 152 -20.26 10.95 15.53
C ARG A 152 -19.32 11.76 16.40
N CYS A 153 -18.67 12.77 15.85
CA CYS A 153 -17.75 13.61 16.60
C CYS A 153 -18.47 14.42 17.67
N GLN A 154 -19.61 15.03 17.33
CA GLN A 154 -20.42 15.78 18.29
C GLN A 154 -20.83 14.90 19.47
N GLU A 155 -21.33 13.70 19.18
CA GLU A 155 -21.77 12.74 20.18
C GLU A 155 -20.60 12.26 21.08
N GLN A 156 -19.49 11.84 20.48
CA GLN A 156 -18.35 11.32 21.26
C GLN A 156 -17.67 12.39 22.12
N TYR A 157 -17.55 13.63 21.62
CA TYR A 157 -17.00 14.74 22.42
C TYR A 157 -17.95 15.12 23.56
N ALA A 158 -19.27 15.14 23.32
CA ALA A 158 -20.26 15.41 24.34
C ALA A 158 -20.21 14.35 25.46
N GLN A 159 -20.14 13.06 25.11
CA GLN A 159 -19.99 11.96 26.07
C GLN A 159 -18.67 12.01 26.86
N LEU A 160 -17.64 12.69 26.34
CA LEU A 160 -16.37 12.92 27.03
C LEU A 160 -16.35 14.22 27.86
N GLY A 161 -17.41 15.03 27.80
CA GLY A 161 -17.44 16.36 28.43
C GLY A 161 -16.50 17.38 27.78
N LEU A 162 -16.13 17.17 26.52
CA LEU A 162 -15.20 18.02 25.76
C LEU A 162 -15.97 18.96 24.82
N LYS A 163 -15.42 20.15 24.57
CA LYS A 163 -15.93 21.02 23.51
C LYS A 163 -15.54 20.47 22.15
N VAL A 164 -16.49 20.41 21.22
CA VAL A 164 -16.22 20.06 19.83
C VAL A 164 -15.34 21.15 19.22
N PRO A 165 -14.21 20.82 18.58
CA PRO A 165 -13.36 21.81 17.92
C PRO A 165 -14.14 22.59 16.85
N GLU A 166 -14.00 23.92 16.84
CA GLU A 166 -14.70 24.81 15.89
C GLU A 166 -14.36 24.50 14.42
N SER A 167 -13.19 23.90 14.17
CA SER A 167 -12.75 23.43 12.84
C SER A 167 -13.54 22.22 12.31
N SER A 168 -14.51 21.68 13.06
CA SER A 168 -15.41 20.61 12.58
C SER A 168 -16.43 21.08 11.54
N GLY A 169 -16.66 22.41 11.43
CA GLY A 169 -17.47 23.03 10.37
C GLY A 169 -16.72 23.18 9.04
N GLU A 170 -15.39 23.31 9.12
CA GLU A 170 -14.48 23.25 7.98
C GLU A 170 -13.78 21.90 7.99
N LEU A 171 -14.54 20.83 7.72
CA LEU A 171 -13.98 19.67 7.06
C LEU A 171 -13.44 20.16 5.71
N GLN A 172 -12.24 20.74 5.74
CA GLN A 172 -11.43 20.94 4.56
C GLN A 172 -11.45 19.60 3.86
N ASN A 173 -11.85 19.61 2.59
CA ASN A 173 -11.39 18.59 1.69
C ASN A 173 -9.89 18.48 1.97
N HIS A 174 -9.43 17.40 2.61
CA HIS A 174 -8.09 16.92 2.32
C HIS A 174 -8.12 16.36 0.89
N ARG A 175 -8.41 17.24 -0.09
CA ARG A 175 -7.43 17.39 -1.17
C ARG A 175 -6.14 17.73 -0.43
N PRO A 176 -5.04 17.01 -0.66
CA PRO A 176 -3.76 17.39 -0.07
C PRO A 176 -3.66 18.89 -0.22
N THR A 177 -3.48 19.58 0.91
CA THR A 177 -3.25 21.02 0.90
C THR A 177 -2.26 21.23 -0.23
N GLN A 178 -2.71 21.92 -1.29
CA GLN A 178 -1.79 22.65 -2.13
C GLN A 178 -1.25 23.73 -1.19
N ALA A 179 -0.33 23.33 -0.30
CA ALA A 179 0.87 24.08 -0.15
C ALA A 179 1.24 24.39 -1.60
N VAL A 180 1.24 25.68 -1.92
CA VAL A 180 1.90 26.17 -3.11
C VAL A 180 3.36 25.77 -2.89
N SER A 181 3.65 24.50 -3.18
CA SER A 181 4.95 23.96 -3.37
C SER A 181 5.43 24.78 -4.55
N HIS A 182 6.38 25.67 -4.29
CA HIS A 182 7.33 25.95 -5.35
C HIS A 182 7.82 24.59 -5.80
N ALA A 183 7.28 24.09 -6.92
CA ALA A 183 7.64 22.79 -7.45
C ALA A 183 9.17 22.81 -7.50
N LEU A 184 9.79 21.89 -6.77
CA LEU A 184 11.24 21.76 -6.73
C LEU A 184 11.67 21.61 -8.19
N ARG A 185 12.26 22.66 -8.77
CA ARG A 185 12.74 22.62 -10.15
C ARG A 185 14.06 21.91 -10.10
N LEU A 186 14.08 20.70 -10.62
CA LEU A 186 15.33 19.97 -10.82
C LEU A 186 16.09 20.66 -11.95
N THR A 187 17.39 20.80 -11.76
CA THR A 187 18.34 21.19 -12.80
C THR A 187 18.72 19.93 -13.57
N HIS A 188 18.25 19.79 -14.81
CA HIS A 188 18.55 18.63 -15.64
C HIS A 188 19.97 18.68 -16.18
N VAL A 189 20.63 17.53 -16.19
CA VAL A 189 21.99 17.38 -16.74
C VAL A 189 21.95 16.88 -18.21
N ASN A 190 20.83 16.35 -18.71
CA ASN A 190 20.74 15.72 -20.03
C ASN A 190 19.47 16.10 -20.81
N ASP A 191 19.62 16.35 -22.11
CA ASP A 191 18.55 16.85 -23.00
C ASP A 191 18.05 15.84 -24.06
N GLU A 192 18.69 14.69 -24.27
CA GLU A 192 18.35 13.79 -25.39
C GLU A 192 17.89 12.38 -24.93
N SER A 193 16.74 11.95 -25.45
CA SER A 193 16.17 10.61 -25.22
C SER A 193 16.89 9.56 -26.07
N PRO A 194 17.27 8.39 -25.50
CA PRO A 194 17.76 7.25 -26.26
C PRO A 194 16.73 6.60 -27.19
N VAL A 195 15.46 7.00 -27.12
CA VAL A 195 14.36 6.43 -27.91
C VAL A 195 13.45 7.53 -28.47
N ASP A 196 13.03 7.38 -29.73
CA ASP A 196 11.99 8.20 -30.34
C ASP A 196 10.62 7.86 -29.70
N VAL A 197 10.18 8.71 -28.79
CA VAL A 197 8.93 8.53 -28.02
C VAL A 197 7.70 8.55 -28.94
N ASP A 198 7.71 9.41 -29.95
CA ASP A 198 6.55 9.56 -30.85
C ASP A 198 6.43 8.33 -31.76
N ALA A 199 7.55 7.83 -32.29
CA ALA A 199 7.57 6.59 -33.05
C ALA A 199 7.18 5.37 -32.20
N PHE A 200 7.62 5.31 -30.94
CA PHE A 200 7.27 4.22 -30.02
C PHE A 200 5.75 4.11 -29.78
N PHE A 201 5.07 5.26 -29.64
CA PHE A 201 3.62 5.32 -29.40
C PHE A 201 2.77 5.45 -30.68
N SER A 202 3.40 5.54 -31.85
CA SER A 202 2.70 5.59 -33.13
C SER A 202 1.85 4.34 -33.37
N ALA A 203 0.70 4.55 -34.03
CA ALA A 203 -0.17 3.49 -34.50
C ALA A 203 0.23 2.95 -35.89
N GLU A 204 1.20 3.60 -36.55
CA GLU A 204 1.70 3.19 -37.86
C GLU A 204 2.55 1.92 -37.74
N GLU A 205 2.32 0.99 -38.67
CA GLU A 205 3.03 -0.28 -38.70
C GLU A 205 4.52 -0.05 -39.01
N GLY A 206 5.40 -0.54 -38.13
CA GLY A 206 6.85 -0.40 -38.28
C GLY A 206 7.50 0.74 -37.47
N GLU A 207 6.74 1.72 -37.00
CA GLU A 207 7.29 2.86 -36.24
C GLU A 207 7.83 2.45 -34.86
N ARG A 208 7.11 1.61 -34.11
CA ARG A 208 7.65 1.09 -32.83
C ARG A 208 8.89 0.21 -33.03
N PRO A 209 8.91 -0.76 -33.97
CA PRO A 209 10.14 -1.48 -34.31
C PRO A 209 11.31 -0.56 -34.71
N ARG A 210 11.05 0.52 -35.45
CA ARG A 210 12.05 1.55 -35.79
C ARG A 210 12.61 2.21 -34.53
N ALA A 211 11.74 2.67 -33.63
CA ALA A 211 12.16 3.28 -32.36
C ALA A 211 13.02 2.34 -31.50
N LEU A 212 12.69 1.04 -31.45
CA LEU A 212 13.48 0.04 -30.73
C LEU A 212 14.84 -0.20 -31.40
N SER A 213 14.90 -0.18 -32.73
CA SER A 213 16.16 -0.30 -33.49
C SER A 213 17.08 0.90 -33.26
N GLU A 214 16.52 2.11 -33.27
CA GLU A 214 17.29 3.34 -33.00
C GLU A 214 17.83 3.37 -31.56
N ALA A 215 17.04 2.89 -30.60
CA ALA A 215 17.52 2.70 -29.23
C ALA A 215 18.67 1.68 -29.18
N ALA A 216 18.56 0.55 -29.89
CA ALA A 216 19.64 -0.43 -29.98
C ALA A 216 20.93 0.18 -30.58
N ASP A 217 20.82 1.03 -31.59
CA ASP A 217 21.95 1.75 -32.18
C ASP A 217 22.58 2.74 -31.19
N TYR A 218 21.78 3.45 -30.40
CA TYR A 218 22.27 4.29 -29.30
C TYR A 218 23.14 3.50 -28.31
N PHE A 219 22.66 2.33 -27.88
CA PHE A 219 23.42 1.46 -26.96
C PHE A 219 24.68 0.90 -27.62
N ALA A 220 24.65 0.58 -28.92
CA ALA A 220 25.80 0.06 -29.66
C ALA A 220 26.92 1.10 -29.82
N ASN A 221 26.55 2.35 -30.05
CA ASN A 221 27.52 3.44 -30.16
C ASN A 221 28.12 3.84 -28.80
N SER A 222 27.46 3.49 -27.69
CA SER A 222 27.91 3.84 -26.34
C SER A 222 29.01 2.93 -25.78
N PHE A 223 29.28 1.77 -26.40
CA PHE A 223 30.36 0.86 -26.02
C PHE A 223 31.06 0.28 -27.25
N GLU A 224 32.29 0.72 -27.53
CA GLU A 224 33.07 0.37 -28.73
C GLU A 224 33.34 -1.15 -28.94
N GLN A 225 32.99 -2.04 -28.00
CA GLN A 225 33.38 -3.46 -28.05
C GLN A 225 32.38 -4.47 -27.45
N ALA A 226 31.16 -4.07 -27.06
CA ALA A 226 30.20 -4.99 -26.44
C ALA A 226 29.15 -5.51 -27.45
N ARG A 227 28.84 -6.81 -27.40
CA ARG A 227 27.68 -7.37 -28.10
C ARG A 227 26.42 -6.83 -27.44
N VAL A 228 25.82 -5.79 -28.01
CA VAL A 228 24.62 -5.16 -27.45
C VAL A 228 23.48 -6.19 -27.39
N PRO A 229 22.84 -6.37 -26.22
CA PRO A 229 21.71 -7.27 -26.10
C PRO A 229 20.52 -6.73 -26.89
N THR A 230 19.64 -7.64 -27.32
CA THR A 230 18.39 -7.25 -27.96
C THR A 230 17.60 -6.31 -27.04
N VAL A 231 17.23 -5.15 -27.56
CA VAL A 231 16.34 -4.21 -26.88
C VAL A 231 14.89 -4.70 -27.02
N ASP A 232 14.16 -4.70 -25.91
CA ASP A 232 12.77 -5.11 -25.81
C ASP A 232 12.02 -4.15 -24.88
N TRP A 233 10.71 -4.34 -24.74
CA TRP A 233 9.88 -3.51 -23.88
C TRP A 233 8.79 -4.28 -23.15
N VAL A 234 8.40 -3.75 -21.99
CA VAL A 234 7.28 -4.24 -21.19
C VAL A 234 6.40 -3.07 -20.76
N SER A 235 5.14 -3.35 -20.44
CA SER A 235 4.26 -2.38 -19.79
C SER A 235 3.63 -2.97 -18.54
N VAL A 236 3.33 -2.09 -17.59
CA VAL A 236 2.67 -2.43 -16.33
C VAL A 236 1.52 -1.47 -16.07
N VAL A 237 0.50 -1.93 -15.35
CA VAL A 237 -0.65 -1.10 -15.00
C VAL A 237 -0.67 -0.85 -13.50
N HIS A 238 -0.78 0.41 -13.11
CA HIS A 238 -1.00 0.79 -11.71
C HIS A 238 -2.13 1.81 -11.62
N ARG A 239 -3.20 1.44 -10.89
CA ARG A 239 -4.40 2.28 -10.68
C ARG A 239 -5.01 2.85 -11.98
N GLY A 240 -5.02 2.04 -13.04
CA GLY A 240 -5.59 2.41 -14.34
C GLY A 240 -4.67 3.19 -15.27
N ASN A 241 -3.45 3.54 -14.82
CA ASN A 241 -2.42 4.14 -15.66
C ASN A 241 -1.43 3.07 -16.13
N THR A 242 -1.02 3.14 -17.39
CA THR A 242 -0.02 2.25 -17.99
C THR A 242 1.33 2.94 -17.99
N TYR A 243 2.37 2.19 -17.61
CA TYR A 243 3.76 2.62 -17.60
C TYR A 243 4.58 1.70 -18.49
N PHE A 244 5.53 2.26 -19.22
CA PHE A 244 6.31 1.56 -20.25
C PHE A 244 7.79 1.51 -19.87
N PHE A 245 8.43 0.37 -20.13
CA PHE A 245 9.83 0.13 -19.79
C PHE A 245 10.52 -0.55 -20.97
N LEU A 246 11.45 0.16 -21.58
CA LEU A 246 12.51 -0.36 -22.43
C LEU A 246 13.56 -1.05 -21.56
N HIS A 247 14.02 -2.21 -22.01
CA HIS A 247 15.00 -3.04 -21.32
C HIS A 247 15.74 -3.96 -22.31
N PHE A 248 16.68 -4.74 -21.80
CA PHE A 248 17.34 -5.80 -22.57
C PHE A 248 16.63 -7.14 -22.41
N SER A 249 16.52 -7.91 -23.49
CA SER A 249 15.95 -9.25 -23.46
C SER A 249 16.73 -10.17 -22.51
N GLY A 250 16.00 -10.93 -21.70
CA GLY A 250 16.59 -11.86 -20.72
C GLY A 250 16.77 -11.29 -19.31
N ASP A 251 16.57 -9.98 -19.13
CA ASP A 251 16.63 -9.34 -17.81
C ASP A 251 15.53 -9.88 -16.86
N TYR A 252 15.92 -10.11 -15.60
CA TYR A 252 15.05 -10.65 -14.56
C TYR A 252 13.91 -9.70 -14.15
N ILE A 253 14.18 -8.39 -14.01
CA ILE A 253 13.20 -7.43 -13.51
C ILE A 253 12.04 -7.24 -14.50
N PRO A 254 12.27 -6.91 -15.79
CA PRO A 254 11.23 -6.81 -16.80
C PRO A 254 10.47 -8.10 -17.02
N LYS A 255 11.16 -9.25 -16.94
CA LYS A 255 10.49 -10.56 -16.99
C LYS A 255 9.45 -10.70 -15.87
N LYS A 256 9.79 -10.30 -14.64
CA LYS A 256 8.83 -10.31 -13.52
C LYS A 256 7.71 -9.30 -13.68
N MET A 257 7.98 -8.15 -14.29
CA MET A 257 6.97 -7.16 -14.64
C MET A 257 5.99 -7.71 -15.68
N ALA A 258 6.49 -8.36 -16.74
CA ALA A 258 5.67 -8.99 -17.77
C ALA A 258 4.80 -10.13 -17.22
N GLU A 259 5.39 -11.00 -16.38
CA GLU A 259 4.68 -12.11 -15.74
C GLU A 259 3.52 -11.65 -14.85
N LYS A 260 3.67 -10.51 -14.16
CA LYS A 260 2.71 -10.05 -13.13
C LYS A 260 1.87 -8.84 -13.56
N GLY A 261 2.20 -8.16 -14.65
CA GLY A 261 1.53 -6.95 -15.13
C GLY A 261 1.62 -5.74 -14.20
N GLN A 262 2.60 -5.71 -13.29
CA GLN A 262 2.76 -4.68 -12.25
C GLN A 262 4.25 -4.33 -12.06
N PHE A 263 4.53 -3.18 -11.45
CA PHE A 263 5.87 -2.79 -11.03
C PHE A 263 6.57 -3.90 -10.23
N TYR A 264 7.88 -3.99 -10.35
CA TYR A 264 8.69 -4.88 -9.52
C TYR A 264 8.65 -4.37 -8.06
N GLU A 265 8.61 -5.31 -7.10
CA GLU A 265 8.52 -5.03 -5.65
C GLU A 265 7.37 -4.10 -5.21
N PRO A 266 6.11 -4.37 -5.60
CA PRO A 266 5.00 -3.46 -5.36
C PRO A 266 4.70 -3.25 -3.86
N ALA A 267 4.97 -4.24 -3.01
CA ALA A 267 4.77 -4.10 -1.56
C ALA A 267 5.73 -3.07 -0.95
N TYR A 268 7.00 -3.13 -1.32
CA TYR A 268 8.05 -2.21 -0.91
C TYR A 268 7.77 -0.79 -1.42
N LEU A 269 7.46 -0.65 -2.72
CA LEU A 269 7.09 0.61 -3.34
C LEU A 269 5.87 1.27 -2.66
N ASN A 270 4.84 0.49 -2.34
CA ASN A 270 3.66 1.00 -1.63
C ASN A 270 3.97 1.39 -0.18
N LEU A 271 4.95 0.76 0.46
CA LEU A 271 5.40 1.14 1.80
C LEU A 271 6.11 2.49 1.77
N LEU A 272 7.06 2.68 0.84
CA LEU A 272 7.71 3.98 0.64
C LEU A 272 6.72 5.09 0.27
N ALA A 273 5.73 4.79 -0.57
CA ALA A 273 4.66 5.74 -0.89
C ALA A 273 3.88 6.24 0.33
N ARG A 274 3.72 5.41 1.37
CA ARG A 274 3.06 5.81 2.62
C ARG A 274 3.95 6.64 3.54
N LEU A 275 5.27 6.43 3.46
CA LEU A 275 6.25 7.17 4.24
C LEU A 275 6.68 8.49 3.59
N HIS A 276 6.41 8.65 2.29
CA HIS A 276 6.77 9.82 1.53
C HIS A 276 6.07 11.09 2.00
N LYS A 277 6.84 12.16 2.12
CA LYS A 277 6.35 13.52 2.32
C LYS A 277 6.01 14.12 0.95
N PRO A 278 4.74 14.47 0.66
CA PRO A 278 4.37 15.10 -0.60
C PRO A 278 5.25 16.31 -0.94
N GLY A 279 5.77 16.33 -2.17
CA GLY A 279 6.66 17.38 -2.68
C GLY A 279 8.11 17.30 -2.17
N GLY A 280 8.46 16.33 -1.32
CA GLY A 280 9.83 16.07 -0.93
C GLY A 280 10.63 15.39 -2.04
N LEU A 281 11.94 15.61 -2.07
CA LEU A 281 12.84 14.98 -3.01
C LEU A 281 13.06 13.50 -2.65
N ILE A 282 13.09 12.63 -3.64
CA ILE A 282 13.39 11.20 -3.49
C ILE A 282 14.72 10.93 -4.20
N ILE A 283 15.62 10.24 -3.51
CA ILE A 283 16.87 9.77 -4.07
C ILE A 283 16.74 8.29 -4.37
N ASP A 284 16.98 7.91 -5.64
CA ASP A 284 17.03 6.51 -6.09
C ASP A 284 18.49 6.17 -6.45
N GLY A 285 19.25 5.69 -5.47
CA GLY A 285 20.61 5.18 -5.66
C GLY A 285 20.58 3.76 -6.20
N GLY A 286 21.23 3.53 -7.34
CA GLY A 286 21.16 2.27 -8.09
C GLY A 286 19.79 2.10 -8.73
N ALA A 287 19.43 3.08 -9.56
CA ALA A 287 18.12 3.14 -10.18
C ALA A 287 17.89 2.03 -11.23
N ASN A 288 18.95 1.35 -11.69
CA ASN A 288 18.92 0.29 -12.69
C ASN A 288 18.13 0.78 -13.93
N ILE A 289 17.20 -0.01 -14.48
CA ILE A 289 16.35 0.41 -15.62
C ILE A 289 15.26 1.43 -15.24
N GLY A 290 15.19 1.89 -13.99
CA GLY A 290 14.24 2.92 -13.55
C GLY A 290 12.88 2.45 -13.05
N ASN A 291 12.70 1.17 -12.68
CA ASN A 291 11.45 0.68 -12.07
C ASN A 291 11.01 1.54 -10.87
N HIS A 292 11.95 1.86 -9.96
CA HIS A 292 11.68 2.65 -8.77
C HIS A 292 11.52 4.14 -9.10
N ALA A 293 12.45 4.74 -9.84
CA ALA A 293 12.37 6.13 -10.29
C ALA A 293 11.04 6.47 -11.00
N VAL A 294 10.59 5.62 -11.94
CA VAL A 294 9.31 5.80 -12.65
C VAL A 294 8.12 5.68 -11.69
N PHE A 295 8.17 4.76 -10.72
CA PHE A 295 7.13 4.67 -9.70
C PHE A 295 7.09 5.93 -8.82
N PHE A 296 8.23 6.39 -8.34
CA PHE A 296 8.35 7.58 -7.49
C PHE A 296 7.85 8.85 -8.19
N ALA A 297 8.21 9.07 -9.45
CA ALA A 297 7.78 10.26 -10.18
C ALA A 297 6.37 10.14 -10.79
N GLY A 298 6.03 8.98 -11.36
CA GLY A 298 4.78 8.76 -12.08
C GLY A 298 3.60 8.41 -11.17
N VAL A 299 3.82 7.53 -10.19
CA VAL A 299 2.76 7.08 -9.27
C VAL A 299 2.67 7.97 -8.04
N MET A 300 3.80 8.25 -7.37
CA MET A 300 3.79 9.06 -6.16
C MET A 300 3.79 10.57 -6.46
N GLY A 301 4.23 10.96 -7.66
CA GLY A 301 4.28 12.36 -8.07
C GLY A 301 5.45 13.14 -7.46
N GLY A 302 6.42 12.46 -6.84
CA GLY A 302 7.57 13.10 -6.19
C GLY A 302 8.65 13.51 -7.20
N PRO A 303 9.40 14.60 -6.96
CA PRO A 303 10.64 14.86 -7.67
C PRO A 303 11.69 13.80 -7.29
N VAL A 304 12.46 13.33 -8.28
CA VAL A 304 13.42 12.24 -8.13
C VAL A 304 14.78 12.66 -8.70
N ILE A 305 15.85 12.35 -7.97
CA ILE A 305 17.20 12.26 -8.55
C ILE A 305 17.60 10.79 -8.51
N ALA A 306 17.86 10.24 -9.69
CA ALA A 306 18.15 8.83 -9.90
C ALA A 306 19.61 8.66 -10.32
N PHE A 307 20.35 7.84 -9.58
CA PHE A 307 21.76 7.57 -9.81
C PHE A 307 21.93 6.16 -10.37
N GLU A 308 22.55 6.05 -11.54
CA GLU A 308 22.87 4.78 -12.18
C GLU A 308 24.19 4.88 -12.94
N PRO A 309 25.29 4.32 -12.41
CA PRO A 309 26.61 4.44 -13.04
C PRO A 309 26.78 3.54 -14.27
N GLN A 310 26.06 2.42 -14.37
CA GLN A 310 26.21 1.45 -15.44
C GLN A 310 25.58 2.02 -16.73
N PRO A 311 26.33 2.21 -17.84
CA PRO A 311 25.83 2.98 -18.98
C PRO A 311 24.61 2.37 -19.70
N PHE A 312 24.48 1.04 -19.74
CA PHE A 312 23.31 0.38 -20.37
C PHE A 312 22.04 0.59 -19.54
N ASN A 313 22.11 0.40 -18.22
CA ASN A 313 21.01 0.65 -17.29
C ASN A 313 20.68 2.14 -17.25
N TYR A 314 21.69 3.01 -17.24
CA TYR A 314 21.53 4.46 -17.32
C TYR A 314 20.75 4.86 -18.58
N GLY A 315 21.11 4.32 -19.76
CA GLY A 315 20.38 4.60 -21.00
C GLY A 315 18.95 4.04 -20.97
N CYS A 316 18.74 2.84 -20.41
CA CYS A 316 17.37 2.30 -20.19
C CYS A 316 16.55 3.19 -19.24
N LEU A 317 17.13 3.63 -18.13
CA LEU A 317 16.51 4.55 -17.17
C LEU A 317 16.11 5.87 -17.85
N LEU A 318 17.02 6.46 -18.63
CA LEU A 318 16.75 7.69 -19.36
C LEU A 318 15.60 7.48 -20.36
N ALA A 319 15.66 6.44 -21.20
CA ALA A 319 14.58 6.08 -22.11
C ALA A 319 13.24 5.88 -21.38
N ASN A 320 13.26 5.23 -20.22
CA ASN A 320 12.05 4.96 -19.43
C ASN A 320 11.49 6.21 -18.78
N VAL A 321 12.31 7.19 -18.41
CA VAL A 321 11.83 8.50 -17.98
C VAL A 321 11.08 9.19 -19.13
N TYR A 322 11.64 9.21 -20.35
CA TYR A 322 11.01 9.83 -21.52
C TYR A 322 9.75 9.10 -21.99
N LEU A 323 9.76 7.76 -22.06
CA LEU A 323 8.58 6.96 -22.45
C LEU A 323 7.38 7.20 -21.51
N ASN A 324 7.64 7.55 -20.26
CA ASN A 324 6.60 7.86 -19.28
C ASN A 324 6.33 9.36 -19.11
N ARG A 325 6.99 10.24 -19.90
CA ARG A 325 6.85 11.71 -19.85
C ARG A 325 7.18 12.29 -18.47
N LEU A 326 8.25 11.79 -17.86
CA LEU A 326 8.68 12.13 -16.51
C LEU A 326 9.93 13.01 -16.47
N GLU A 327 10.41 13.49 -17.62
CA GLU A 327 11.61 14.32 -17.75
C GLU A 327 11.55 15.55 -16.85
N ALA A 328 10.39 16.18 -16.65
CA ALA A 328 10.26 17.34 -15.76
C ALA A 328 10.33 17.01 -14.25
N LYS A 329 10.39 15.72 -13.87
CA LYS A 329 10.35 15.24 -12.47
C LYS A 329 11.51 14.35 -12.09
N VAL A 330 12.24 13.80 -13.05
CA VAL A 330 13.36 12.89 -12.81
C VAL A 330 14.62 13.48 -13.40
N ASP A 331 15.61 13.73 -12.55
CA ASP A 331 16.98 14.04 -12.95
C ASP A 331 17.81 12.75 -12.88
N VAL A 332 18.42 12.35 -13.99
CA VAL A 332 19.15 11.09 -14.12
C VAL A 332 20.64 11.37 -14.18
N ARG A 333 21.42 10.72 -13.32
CA ARG A 333 22.86 10.96 -13.16
C ARG A 333 23.66 9.67 -13.31
N GLN A 334 24.64 9.72 -14.21
CA GLN A 334 25.54 8.62 -14.48
C GLN A 334 26.76 8.67 -13.56
N VAL A 335 26.56 8.47 -12.27
CA VAL A 335 27.61 8.53 -11.25
C VAL A 335 27.33 7.50 -10.16
N ALA A 336 28.39 6.86 -9.67
CA ALA A 336 28.32 5.98 -8.51
C ALA A 336 28.29 6.81 -7.22
N LEU A 337 27.68 6.27 -6.17
CA LEU A 337 27.61 6.93 -4.87
C LEU A 337 28.62 6.30 -3.90
N GLY A 338 29.45 7.14 -3.29
CA GLY A 338 30.47 6.73 -2.32
C GLY A 338 30.66 7.75 -1.20
N ASP A 339 31.78 7.66 -0.49
CA ASP A 339 32.17 8.55 0.61
C ASP A 339 33.22 9.60 0.23
N GLU A 340 33.79 9.52 -0.98
CA GLU A 340 34.67 10.50 -1.58
C GLU A 340 34.51 10.59 -3.11
N ASP A 341 34.96 11.70 -3.69
CA ASP A 341 34.95 11.90 -5.14
C ASP A 341 36.11 11.15 -5.80
N GLY A 342 35.89 10.54 -6.96
CA GLY A 342 36.94 9.81 -7.66
C GLY A 342 36.46 9.00 -8.87
N GLN A 343 37.15 7.90 -9.11
CA GLN A 343 36.82 6.90 -10.12
C GLN A 343 36.88 5.52 -9.48
N ILE A 344 35.89 4.67 -9.77
CA ILE A 344 35.89 3.26 -9.36
C ILE A 344 35.72 2.37 -10.59
N GLU A 345 36.18 1.13 -10.48
CA GLU A 345 35.96 0.10 -11.48
C GLU A 345 34.77 -0.76 -11.06
N LEU A 346 33.75 -0.84 -11.93
CA LEU A 346 32.63 -1.77 -11.73
C LEU A 346 32.88 -3.06 -12.49
N VAL A 347 32.57 -4.19 -11.84
CA VAL A 347 32.71 -5.54 -12.38
C VAL A 347 31.34 -6.20 -12.47
N GLN A 348 31.04 -6.89 -13.58
CA GLN A 348 29.82 -7.68 -13.70
C GLN A 348 29.91 -8.97 -12.85
N ALA A 349 29.07 -9.12 -11.83
CA ALA A 349 29.12 -10.28 -10.94
C ALA A 349 28.56 -11.57 -11.59
N LEU A 350 27.59 -11.42 -12.51
CA LEU A 350 26.96 -12.51 -13.24
C LEU A 350 26.86 -12.17 -14.74
N GLU A 351 27.51 -12.97 -15.59
CA GLU A 351 27.45 -12.81 -17.04
C GLU A 351 26.00 -12.88 -17.56
N GLY A 352 25.61 -11.88 -18.36
CA GLY A 352 24.24 -11.74 -18.88
C GLY A 352 23.21 -11.17 -17.91
N ASN A 353 23.58 -10.86 -16.66
CA ASN A 353 22.75 -10.09 -15.73
C ASN A 353 23.29 -8.66 -15.61
N TYR A 354 22.67 -7.74 -16.34
CA TYR A 354 23.07 -6.33 -16.38
C TYR A 354 22.72 -5.55 -15.11
N GLY A 355 21.98 -6.14 -14.17
CA GLY A 355 21.79 -5.58 -12.83
C GLY A 355 22.92 -5.92 -11.85
N SER A 356 23.76 -6.90 -12.14
CA SER A 356 24.69 -7.49 -11.15
C SER A 356 26.06 -6.81 -11.05
N PHE A 357 26.17 -5.52 -11.34
CA PHE A 357 27.46 -4.84 -11.31
C PHE A 357 27.83 -4.41 -9.90
N THR A 358 29.03 -4.76 -9.46
CA THR A 358 29.53 -4.48 -8.11
C THR A 358 30.96 -3.94 -8.17
N ALA A 359 31.33 -3.16 -7.15
CA ALA A 359 32.70 -2.71 -6.94
C ALA A 359 33.59 -3.77 -6.27
N ASP A 360 33.02 -4.92 -5.83
CA ASP A 360 33.77 -6.03 -5.23
C ASP A 360 34.13 -7.10 -6.28
N PRO A 361 35.40 -7.19 -6.73
CA PRO A 361 35.80 -8.18 -7.74
C PRO A 361 35.66 -9.63 -7.25
N SER A 362 35.59 -9.87 -5.94
CA SER A 362 35.48 -11.22 -5.37
C SER A 362 34.08 -11.84 -5.51
N LEU A 363 33.06 -11.01 -5.77
CA LEU A 363 31.69 -11.45 -6.04
C LEU A 363 31.47 -11.87 -7.49
N ALA A 364 32.42 -11.61 -8.38
CA ALA A 364 32.37 -12.06 -9.75
C ALA A 364 32.56 -13.58 -9.85
N LYS A 365 31.51 -14.30 -10.27
CA LYS A 365 31.62 -15.73 -10.53
C LYS A 365 32.26 -15.94 -11.89
N SER A 366 33.53 -16.34 -11.91
CA SER A 366 34.10 -16.98 -13.10
C SER A 366 33.36 -18.30 -13.33
N ALA A 367 32.65 -18.46 -14.44
CA ALA A 367 32.23 -19.78 -14.88
C ALA A 367 33.49 -20.64 -15.03
N GLU A 368 33.58 -21.76 -14.29
CA GLU A 368 34.71 -22.67 -14.40
C GLU A 368 34.88 -23.11 -15.86
N GLY A 369 35.92 -22.60 -16.53
CA GLY A 369 36.37 -23.08 -17.83
C GLY A 369 36.21 -22.13 -19.02
N ASP A 370 35.63 -20.93 -18.86
CA ASP A 370 35.65 -19.92 -19.94
C ASP A 370 36.45 -18.69 -19.52
N SER A 371 37.47 -18.36 -20.31
CA SER A 371 38.37 -17.22 -20.10
C SER A 371 37.72 -15.93 -20.62
N GLY A 372 36.42 -15.74 -20.34
CA GLY A 372 35.72 -14.50 -20.63
C GLY A 372 36.26 -13.41 -19.70
N ALA A 373 36.93 -12.41 -20.27
CA ALA A 373 37.42 -11.27 -19.50
C ALA A 373 36.25 -10.66 -18.72
N LEU A 374 36.41 -10.50 -17.41
CA LEU A 374 35.49 -9.71 -16.59
C LEU A 374 35.33 -8.35 -17.28
N THR A 375 34.10 -7.98 -17.62
CA THR A 375 33.85 -6.65 -18.19
C THR A 375 34.01 -5.65 -17.05
N VAL A 376 35.16 -4.99 -17.03
CA VAL A 376 35.48 -3.91 -16.09
C VAL A 376 35.34 -2.60 -16.83
N PHE A 377 34.64 -1.63 -16.24
CA PHE A 377 34.59 -0.28 -16.80
C PHE A 377 34.71 0.78 -15.68
N PRO A 378 35.48 1.85 -15.93
CA PRO A 378 35.62 2.94 -14.98
C PRO A 378 34.35 3.81 -14.96
N VAL A 379 33.94 4.23 -13.77
CA VAL A 379 32.84 5.18 -13.57
C VAL A 379 33.23 6.25 -12.56
N PRO A 380 32.75 7.49 -12.74
CA PRO A 380 32.88 8.50 -11.70
C PRO A 380 32.13 8.06 -10.44
N VAL A 381 32.73 8.35 -9.28
CA VAL A 381 32.08 8.25 -7.97
C VAL A 381 32.04 9.64 -7.34
N SER A 382 30.94 9.93 -6.65
CA SER A 382 30.69 11.20 -5.98
C SER A 382 29.92 10.95 -4.67
N THR A 383 29.99 11.91 -3.76
CA THR A 383 29.22 11.86 -2.51
C THR A 383 27.81 12.41 -2.70
N LEU A 384 26.82 11.87 -1.98
CA LEU A 384 25.46 12.42 -2.01
C LEU A 384 25.42 13.87 -1.53
N ASP A 385 26.24 14.23 -0.53
CA ASP A 385 26.36 15.61 -0.03
C ASP A 385 26.85 16.59 -1.12
N ALA A 386 27.76 16.17 -1.99
CA ALA A 386 28.24 16.98 -3.12
C ALA A 386 27.17 17.07 -4.23
N GLU A 387 26.60 15.94 -4.64
CA GLU A 387 25.58 15.87 -5.70
C GLU A 387 24.32 16.66 -5.37
N LEU A 388 23.96 16.75 -4.07
CA LEU A 388 22.72 17.35 -3.60
C LEU A 388 22.95 18.65 -2.83
N ALA A 389 24.05 19.36 -3.11
CA ALA A 389 24.39 20.61 -2.43
C ALA A 389 23.25 21.64 -2.42
N ASP A 390 22.49 21.73 -3.51
CA ASP A 390 21.34 22.65 -3.65
C ASP A 390 20.02 22.12 -3.05
N TYR A 391 20.01 20.87 -2.58
CA TYR A 391 18.80 20.16 -2.15
C TYR A 391 18.88 19.60 -0.72
N GLN A 392 19.87 19.99 0.08
CA GLN A 392 20.20 19.39 1.38
C GLN A 392 19.04 19.36 2.40
N ASP A 393 18.07 20.26 2.28
CA ASP A 393 16.90 20.37 3.19
C ASP A 393 15.58 19.83 2.57
N ALA A 394 15.64 19.35 1.32
CA ALA A 394 14.47 18.91 0.55
C ALA A 394 14.29 17.38 0.53
N VAL A 395 15.31 16.61 0.89
CA VAL A 395 15.33 15.15 0.77
C VAL A 395 14.34 14.51 1.74
N SER A 396 13.43 13.70 1.22
CA SER A 396 12.40 13.02 2.00
C SER A 396 12.65 11.52 2.11
N ILE A 397 13.22 10.92 1.07
CA ILE A 397 13.54 9.50 1.00
C ILE A 397 14.92 9.37 0.36
N ILE A 398 15.77 8.53 0.94
CA ILE A 398 16.97 8.00 0.33
C ILE A 398 16.78 6.50 0.18
N LYS A 399 16.74 6.01 -1.05
CA LYS A 399 16.81 4.58 -1.36
C LYS A 399 18.21 4.26 -1.89
N LEU A 400 18.84 3.21 -1.36
CA LEU A 400 20.15 2.71 -1.79
C LEU A 400 20.08 1.20 -2.04
N ASP A 401 20.50 0.81 -3.22
CA ASP A 401 20.61 -0.56 -3.73
C ASP A 401 21.81 -0.50 -4.69
N LEU A 402 23.01 -0.56 -4.12
CA LEU A 402 24.26 -0.17 -4.77
C LEU A 402 25.24 -1.34 -4.86
N GLU A 403 24.73 -2.56 -4.74
CA GLU A 403 25.49 -3.80 -4.90
C GLU A 403 26.76 -3.83 -4.01
N GLY A 404 26.64 -3.31 -2.77
CA GLY A 404 27.68 -3.35 -1.73
C GLY A 404 28.27 -2.01 -1.31
N MET A 405 27.99 -0.92 -2.02
CA MET A 405 28.51 0.43 -1.71
C MET A 405 27.62 1.23 -0.74
N GLU A 406 26.60 0.60 -0.14
CA GLU A 406 25.62 1.30 0.70
C GLU A 406 26.25 1.96 1.94
N PRO A 407 27.19 1.35 2.69
CA PRO A 407 27.84 2.02 3.81
C PRO A 407 28.58 3.30 3.42
N ASP A 408 29.29 3.28 2.28
CA ASP A 408 30.07 4.41 1.79
C ASP A 408 29.16 5.53 1.30
N ALA A 409 28.13 5.20 0.51
CA ALA A 409 27.12 6.18 0.11
C ALA A 409 26.43 6.86 1.31
N LEU A 410 26.18 6.13 2.40
CA LEU A 410 25.63 6.71 3.63
C LEU A 410 26.63 7.61 4.37
N ARG A 411 27.93 7.28 4.36
CA ARG A 411 28.99 8.17 4.88
C ARG A 411 29.07 9.46 4.07
N GLY A 412 28.99 9.36 2.74
CA GLY A 412 28.94 10.49 1.82
C GLY A 412 27.62 11.28 1.84
N ALA A 413 26.61 10.84 2.60
CA ALA A 413 25.31 11.52 2.74
C ALA A 413 25.10 12.14 4.14
N LYS A 414 26.15 12.22 4.96
CA LYS A 414 26.04 12.56 6.38
C LYS A 414 25.35 13.91 6.61
N ASN A 415 25.69 14.95 5.84
CA ASN A 415 25.10 16.27 6.03
C ASN A 415 23.61 16.30 5.67
N ILE A 416 23.24 15.64 4.57
CA ILE A 416 21.83 15.52 4.15
C ILE A 416 21.03 14.73 5.18
N ILE A 417 21.56 13.61 5.68
CA ILE A 417 20.86 12.78 6.68
C ILE A 417 20.59 13.59 7.95
N GLU A 418 21.58 14.35 8.43
CA GLU A 418 21.44 15.21 9.62
C GLU A 418 20.46 16.37 9.42
N ARG A 419 20.42 16.98 8.23
CA ARG A 419 19.58 18.16 7.94
C ARG A 419 18.15 17.81 7.61
N SER A 420 17.96 16.88 6.66
CA SER A 420 16.65 16.54 6.12
C SER A 420 15.91 15.47 6.93
N LEU A 421 16.65 14.70 7.73
CA LEU A 421 16.13 13.54 8.47
C LEU A 421 15.23 12.64 7.58
N PRO A 422 15.70 12.21 6.38
CA PRO A 422 14.88 11.48 5.43
C PRO A 422 14.55 10.07 5.93
N VAL A 423 13.54 9.43 5.33
CA VAL A 423 13.38 7.97 5.39
C VAL A 423 14.54 7.36 4.63
N ILE A 424 15.18 6.33 5.19
CA ILE A 424 16.34 5.67 4.56
C ILE A 424 15.96 4.22 4.31
N ALA A 425 15.99 3.78 3.05
CA ALA A 425 15.71 2.41 2.64
C ALA A 425 16.95 1.84 1.95
N VAL A 426 17.53 0.79 2.53
CA VAL A 426 18.87 0.33 2.14
C VAL A 426 18.89 -1.18 2.00
N GLU A 427 19.34 -1.65 0.85
CA GLU A 427 19.58 -3.07 0.60
C GLU A 427 20.81 -3.56 1.38
N CYS A 428 20.73 -4.78 1.93
CA CYS A 428 21.84 -5.38 2.66
C CYS A 428 22.00 -6.86 2.26
N PHE A 429 23.03 -7.16 1.47
CA PHE A 429 23.34 -8.53 1.06
C PHE A 429 23.81 -9.43 2.20
N THR A 430 24.43 -8.85 3.22
CA THR A 430 25.00 -9.61 4.34
C THR A 430 24.62 -9.04 5.69
N LYS A 431 24.62 -9.91 6.70
CA LYS A 431 24.43 -9.49 8.09
C LYS A 431 25.51 -8.50 8.57
N SER A 432 26.73 -8.59 8.01
CA SER A 432 27.84 -7.68 8.35
C SER A 432 27.52 -6.26 7.90
N VAL A 433 27.16 -6.10 6.62
CA VAL A 433 26.76 -4.82 6.02
C VAL A 433 25.56 -4.24 6.77
N TYR A 434 24.54 -5.05 7.06
CA TYR A 434 23.40 -4.61 7.88
C TYR A 434 23.83 -4.09 9.27
N GLN A 435 24.74 -4.80 9.96
CA GLN A 435 25.17 -4.40 11.29
C GLN A 435 25.98 -3.10 11.27
N GLU A 436 26.80 -2.91 10.24
CA GLU A 436 27.54 -1.68 10.00
C GLU A 436 26.61 -0.49 9.75
N ILE A 437 25.68 -0.61 8.81
CA ILE A 437 24.68 0.42 8.49
C ILE A 437 23.82 0.74 9.72
N LYS A 438 23.38 -0.28 10.45
CA LYS A 438 22.61 -0.10 11.68
C LYS A 438 23.39 0.67 12.74
N ASN A 439 24.70 0.43 12.89
CA ASN A 439 25.53 1.17 13.83
C ASN A 439 25.73 2.62 13.37
N LEU A 440 26.01 2.84 12.08
CA LEU A 440 26.18 4.16 11.47
C LEU A 440 24.93 5.02 11.67
N LEU A 441 23.76 4.52 11.23
CA LEU A 441 22.48 5.22 11.34
C LEU A 441 22.00 5.30 12.80
N GLY A 442 22.28 4.29 13.62
CA GLY A 442 21.98 4.31 15.05
C GLY A 442 22.67 5.46 15.78
N GLY A 443 23.89 5.81 15.38
CA GLY A 443 24.60 7.00 15.87
C GLY A 443 23.95 8.33 15.51
N MET A 444 23.03 8.34 14.53
CA MET A 444 22.27 9.49 14.06
C MET A 444 20.79 9.47 14.53
N ASP A 445 20.47 8.65 15.54
CA ASP A 445 19.13 8.43 16.10
C ASP A 445 18.12 7.78 15.14
N TYR A 446 18.59 6.97 14.20
CA TYR A 446 17.74 6.15 13.34
C TYR A 446 17.50 4.76 13.92
N PHE A 447 16.37 4.15 13.54
CA PHE A 447 16.02 2.79 13.90
C PHE A 447 15.27 2.09 12.76
N VAL A 448 15.44 0.78 12.68
CA VAL A 448 14.78 -0.08 11.69
C VAL A 448 13.33 -0.28 12.08
N ILE A 449 12.42 -0.21 11.11
CA ILE A 449 10.99 -0.47 11.29
C ILE A 449 10.47 -1.70 10.56
N ASP A 450 11.13 -2.08 9.46
CA ASP A 450 10.72 -3.20 8.63
C ASP A 450 11.87 -3.66 7.73
N SER A 451 11.71 -4.82 7.11
CA SER A 451 12.55 -5.34 6.04
C SER A 451 11.71 -6.06 4.99
N THR A 452 11.88 -5.74 3.72
CA THR A 452 11.13 -6.35 2.60
C THR A 452 12.06 -6.94 1.55
N ASN A 453 11.49 -7.49 0.48
CA ASN A 453 12.16 -8.00 -0.73
C ASN A 453 12.92 -9.33 -0.59
N ALA A 454 13.40 -9.85 -1.73
CA ALA A 454 14.12 -11.12 -1.80
C ALA A 454 15.54 -10.97 -1.24
N THR A 455 16.25 -9.94 -1.67
CA THR A 455 17.38 -9.39 -0.92
C THR A 455 16.81 -8.47 0.15
N PRO A 456 17.20 -8.61 1.43
CA PRO A 456 16.64 -7.80 2.50
C PRO A 456 16.93 -6.31 2.29
N THR A 457 15.87 -5.53 2.06
CA THR A 457 15.91 -4.06 2.06
C THR A 457 15.33 -3.55 3.37
N PHE A 458 16.15 -2.89 4.18
CA PHE A 458 15.77 -2.40 5.51
C PHE A 458 15.31 -0.94 5.45
N ILE A 459 14.23 -0.63 6.17
CA ILE A 459 13.68 0.72 6.24
C ILE A 459 13.97 1.32 7.61
N PHE A 460 14.64 2.46 7.60
CA PHE A 460 15.04 3.22 8.76
C PHE A 460 14.27 4.53 8.87
N LEU A 461 13.83 4.83 10.09
CA LEU A 461 13.20 6.07 10.47
C LEU A 461 14.03 6.81 11.54
N SER A 462 14.16 8.12 11.41
CA SER A 462 14.73 8.97 12.46
C SER A 462 13.76 9.19 13.63
N ARG A 463 14.25 9.08 14.87
CA ARG A 463 13.52 9.50 16.09
C ARG A 463 13.37 11.02 16.18
N ARG A 464 14.26 11.77 15.51
CA ARG A 464 14.28 13.23 15.51
C ARG A 464 13.24 13.84 14.57
N ASN A 465 12.61 13.04 13.71
CA ASN A 465 11.60 13.49 12.77
C ASN A 465 10.18 13.13 13.27
N PRO A 466 9.35 14.10 13.71
CA PRO A 466 8.02 13.82 14.24
C PRO A 466 7.08 13.12 13.24
N ARG A 467 7.26 13.37 11.93
CA ARG A 467 6.44 12.73 10.88
C ARG A 467 6.74 11.24 10.78
N HIS A 468 7.98 10.84 11.01
CA HIS A 468 8.34 9.43 11.05
C HIS A 468 7.69 8.70 12.21
N LEU A 469 7.61 9.32 13.38
CA LEU A 469 6.92 8.73 14.54
C LEU A 469 5.40 8.60 14.29
N GLU A 470 4.79 9.59 13.63
CA GLU A 470 3.40 9.50 13.21
C GLU A 470 3.18 8.40 12.16
N ALA A 471 4.06 8.32 11.17
CA ALA A 471 4.02 7.31 10.13
C ALA A 471 4.20 5.89 10.70
N LEU A 472 5.09 5.71 11.67
CA LEU A 472 5.26 4.45 12.40
C LEU A 472 3.99 4.06 13.17
N SER A 473 3.37 5.00 13.88
CA SER A 473 2.10 4.74 14.58
C SER A 473 1.03 4.26 13.60
N THR A 474 0.91 4.94 12.46
CA THR A 474 -0.03 4.58 11.39
C THR A 474 0.29 3.20 10.80
N TYR A 475 1.57 2.94 10.54
CA TYR A 475 2.03 1.65 10.02
C TYR A 475 1.70 0.50 10.98
N LEU A 476 2.04 0.62 12.26
CA LEU A 476 1.75 -0.40 13.28
C LEU A 476 0.25 -0.62 13.47
N GLU A 477 -0.56 0.43 13.41
CA GLU A 477 -2.02 0.32 13.45
C GLU A 477 -2.55 -0.45 12.23
N MET A 478 -2.08 -0.15 11.02
CA MET A 478 -2.50 -0.83 9.79
C MET A 478 -2.01 -2.29 9.72
N SER A 479 -0.80 -2.59 10.16
CA SER A 479 -0.26 -3.97 10.18
C SER A 479 -1.00 -4.85 11.19
N SER A 480 -1.56 -4.23 12.24
CA SER A 480 -2.34 -4.89 13.28
C SER A 480 -3.82 -5.03 12.91
N VAL A 481 -4.44 -4.02 12.28
CA VAL A 481 -5.88 -3.97 11.97
C VAL A 481 -6.18 -4.45 10.53
N GLY A 482 -5.30 -4.14 9.57
CA GLY A 482 -5.49 -4.42 8.14
C GLY A 482 -5.55 -5.91 7.79
N LYS A 483 -4.97 -6.79 8.61
CA LYS A 483 -5.13 -8.25 8.48
C LYS A 483 -6.58 -8.73 8.67
N PHE A 484 -7.46 -7.91 9.25
CA PHE A 484 -8.84 -8.27 9.57
C PHE A 484 -9.89 -7.61 8.65
N ALA A 485 -9.49 -6.63 7.82
CA ALA A 485 -10.41 -5.84 7.01
C ALA A 485 -10.68 -6.41 5.60
N SER A 486 -10.00 -7.46 5.17
CA SER A 486 -10.17 -8.05 3.84
C SER A 486 -11.10 -9.27 3.85
N SER A 487 -12.41 -9.03 3.73
CA SER A 487 -13.39 -9.82 2.94
C SER A 487 -14.84 -9.53 3.38
N ALA A 488 -15.74 -9.51 2.39
CA ALA A 488 -17.21 -9.39 2.42
C ALA A 488 -17.86 -8.09 2.97
N VAL A 489 -18.67 -7.48 2.10
CA VAL A 489 -19.39 -6.22 2.26
C VAL A 489 -20.66 -6.42 3.09
N PHE A 490 -20.97 -5.45 3.95
CA PHE A 490 -22.12 -5.40 4.86
C PHE A 490 -23.50 -5.59 4.17
N ASN A 491 -23.61 -5.38 2.86
CA ASN A 491 -24.89 -5.22 2.14
C ASN A 491 -25.48 -6.47 1.46
N GLU A 492 -24.92 -7.66 1.62
CA GLU A 492 -25.55 -8.86 1.03
C GLU A 492 -26.60 -9.47 1.96
N SER A 493 -27.87 -9.13 1.74
CA SER A 493 -28.98 -10.03 2.03
C SER A 493 -28.98 -11.14 0.97
N LYS A 494 -28.61 -12.38 1.35
CA LYS A 494 -28.88 -13.54 0.49
C LYS A 494 -30.37 -13.93 0.58
N PRO A 495 -31.01 -14.29 -0.55
CA PRO A 495 -32.40 -14.73 -0.59
C PRO A 495 -32.65 -16.06 0.12
#